data_AF-A0A929ATT4-F1
#
_entry.id   AF-A0A929ATT4-F1
#
_cell.length_a   1.000
_cell.length_b   1.000
_cell.length_c   1.000
_cell.angle_alpha   90.00
_cell.angle_beta   90.00
_cell.angle_gamma   90.00
#
_symmetry.space_group_name_H-M   'P 1'
#
loop_
_entity.id
_entity.type
_entity.pdbx_description
1 polymer ?
#
loop_
_entity_poly.entity_id
_entity_poly.type
_entity_poly.pdbx_seq_one_letter_code
_entity_poly.pdbx_strand_id
1 'polypeptide(L)'
;MSTSVDKSSGSQSLLTGQNIVYAGIAWAVVSLLFFLLFSVTAPGEDSPFWYLIGTYILECLPFLAAALLCFRNWRSPQIASGRNVWLGIGLGMTLYFVANLIFGVWELYFGLDPDVSPADLFYLISYILIGWGMVLAVLPRRLNLEKKQWAIVSVIGVLGIVFAFWVWVLAPPVAAEADPVAVALAPSEQAASTAPLPQAAVASQTPLVAASPAVKEKTTVTVTDESLENLPGWVVGLDQFLSPLSRQVNFAYIFFDVVLLIIASTLLLAFWGGRFAQSWRMIAAATFSLYIADMGFKYVDALAKARAQEYESGGLLDIFFVFSAVLFAIGAALEYDVSSRSRRSPRRRP
;
A
#
# COMPACT_ATOMS: atom_id res chain seq x y z
N MET A 1 -3.79 61.34 -25.27
CA MET A 1 -4.14 60.83 -23.92
C MET A 1 -4.10 59.31 -23.97
N SER A 2 -3.18 58.72 -23.21
CA SER A 2 -2.98 57.28 -23.09
C SER A 2 -4.17 56.58 -22.44
N THR A 3 -4.59 55.44 -22.99
CA THR A 3 -5.05 54.31 -22.17
C THR A 3 -4.39 53.05 -22.71
N SER A 4 -3.22 52.76 -22.15
CA SER A 4 -2.65 51.42 -22.13
C SER A 4 -3.67 50.48 -21.50
N VAL A 5 -4.38 49.72 -22.34
CA VAL A 5 -5.17 48.60 -21.89
C VAL A 5 -4.19 47.59 -21.33
N ASP A 6 -4.20 47.48 -20.00
CA ASP A 6 -3.48 46.48 -19.24
C ASP A 6 -3.71 45.09 -19.83
N LYS A 7 -2.72 44.63 -20.60
CA LYS A 7 -2.44 43.21 -20.76
C LYS A 7 -1.95 42.71 -19.40
N SER A 8 -2.88 42.56 -18.46
CA SER A 8 -2.63 41.70 -17.31
C SER A 8 -2.53 40.28 -17.85
N SER A 9 -1.29 39.84 -18.05
CA SER A 9 -0.93 38.43 -18.20
C SER A 9 -1.38 37.71 -16.94
N GLY A 10 -2.66 37.33 -16.89
CA GLY A 10 -3.23 36.59 -15.78
C GLY A 10 -2.44 35.30 -15.65
N SER A 11 -1.66 35.17 -14.58
CA SER A 11 -0.97 33.93 -14.23
C SER A 11 -2.01 32.82 -14.28
N GLN A 12 -1.92 31.93 -15.27
CA GLN A 12 -2.80 30.77 -15.29
C GLN A 12 -2.54 30.00 -13.99
N SER A 13 -3.58 29.85 -13.18
CA SER A 13 -3.47 29.14 -11.90
C SER A 13 -2.89 27.76 -12.16
N LEU A 14 -1.77 27.42 -11.53
CA LEU A 14 -1.11 26.12 -11.72
C LEU A 14 -2.02 24.94 -11.36
N LEU A 15 -3.07 25.18 -10.57
CA LEU A 15 -4.04 24.18 -10.06
C LEU A 15 -5.29 24.02 -10.94
N THR A 16 -5.20 24.26 -12.25
CA THR A 16 -6.31 23.89 -13.16
C THR A 16 -6.50 22.37 -13.20
N GLY A 17 -7.73 21.89 -13.42
CA GLY A 17 -7.99 20.46 -13.52
C GLY A 17 -7.16 19.77 -14.61
N GLN A 18 -6.92 20.46 -15.74
CA GLN A 18 -6.09 19.95 -16.83
C GLN A 18 -4.62 19.78 -16.42
N ASN A 19 -4.05 20.75 -15.69
CA ASN A 19 -2.68 20.62 -15.20
C ASN A 19 -2.54 19.47 -14.20
N ILE A 20 -3.54 19.26 -13.33
CA ILE A 20 -3.55 18.14 -12.39
C ILE A 20 -3.60 16.80 -13.13
N VAL A 21 -4.41 16.70 -14.19
CA VAL A 21 -4.46 15.49 -15.03
C VAL A 21 -3.09 15.21 -15.66
N TYR A 22 -2.46 16.21 -16.27
CA TYR A 22 -1.14 16.03 -16.89
C TYR A 22 -0.06 15.70 -15.87
N ALA A 23 -0.05 16.37 -14.72
CA ALA A 23 0.88 16.08 -13.63
C ALA A 23 0.68 14.65 -13.09
N GLY A 24 -0.58 14.22 -12.93
CA GLY A 24 -0.91 12.86 -12.49
C GLY A 24 -0.45 11.80 -13.49
N ILE A 25 -0.71 11.99 -14.79
CA ILE A 25 -0.24 11.07 -15.84
C ILE A 25 1.29 11.03 -15.86
N ALA A 26 1.96 12.17 -15.81
CA ALA A 26 3.41 12.24 -15.79
C ALA A 26 3.98 11.51 -14.55
N TRP A 27 3.38 11.71 -13.38
CA TRP A 27 3.77 11.02 -12.15
C TRP A 27 3.59 9.51 -12.28
N ALA A 28 2.44 9.05 -12.75
CA ALA A 28 2.17 7.62 -12.96
C ALA A 28 3.17 6.97 -13.93
N VAL A 29 3.54 7.67 -15.02
CA VAL A 29 4.56 7.18 -15.96
C VAL A 29 5.94 7.13 -15.32
N VAL A 30 6.35 8.18 -14.59
CA VAL A 30 7.63 8.20 -13.87
C VAL A 30 7.69 7.08 -12.84
N SER A 31 6.63 6.88 -12.06
CA SER A 31 6.55 5.78 -11.10
C SER A 31 6.61 4.43 -11.80
N LEU A 32 5.85 4.22 -12.87
CA LEU A 32 5.88 2.96 -13.61
C LEU A 32 7.28 2.64 -14.13
N LEU A 33 7.97 3.64 -14.70
CA LEU A 33 9.35 3.47 -15.16
C LEU A 33 10.29 3.18 -13.99
N PHE A 34 10.10 3.83 -12.83
CA PHE A 34 10.90 3.57 -11.64
C PHE A 34 10.76 2.10 -11.18
N PHE A 35 9.54 1.59 -11.05
CA PHE A 35 9.31 0.18 -10.70
C PHE A 35 9.84 -0.77 -11.78
N LEU A 36 9.60 -0.51 -13.07
CA LEU A 36 10.06 -1.38 -14.15
C LEU A 36 11.60 -1.47 -14.24
N LEU A 37 12.30 -0.39 -13.92
CA LEU A 37 13.76 -0.33 -14.04
C LEU A 37 14.47 -0.82 -12.79
N PHE A 38 13.84 -0.73 -11.62
CA PHE A 38 14.54 -0.91 -10.33
C PHE A 38 13.89 -1.90 -9.36
N SER A 39 12.71 -2.46 -9.66
CA SER A 39 12.04 -3.45 -8.77
C SER A 39 12.64 -4.85 -8.78
N VAL A 40 13.49 -5.18 -9.76
CA VAL A 40 14.06 -6.51 -9.88
C VAL A 40 15.42 -6.55 -9.20
N THR A 41 15.47 -7.24 -8.06
CA THR A 41 16.70 -7.58 -7.34
C THR A 41 17.25 -8.94 -7.79
N ALA A 42 18.55 -9.16 -7.56
CA ALA A 42 19.15 -10.46 -7.80
C ALA A 42 18.62 -11.47 -6.76
N PRO A 43 18.49 -12.77 -7.09
CA PRO A 43 17.96 -13.75 -6.14
C PRO A 43 18.75 -13.78 -4.82
N GLY A 44 18.08 -13.43 -3.73
CA GLY A 44 18.65 -13.39 -2.38
C GLY A 44 19.46 -12.13 -2.05
N GLU A 45 19.21 -11.03 -2.77
CA GLU A 45 19.64 -9.67 -2.37
C GLU A 45 18.42 -8.81 -2.08
N ASP A 46 18.42 -8.15 -0.93
CA ASP A 46 17.37 -7.21 -0.55
C ASP A 46 17.36 -5.98 -1.47
N SER A 47 16.18 -5.41 -1.64
CA SER A 47 15.99 -4.12 -2.30
C SER A 47 16.84 -3.02 -1.66
N PRO A 48 17.58 -2.21 -2.44
CA PRO A 48 18.47 -1.21 -1.87
C PRO A 48 17.68 -0.09 -1.20
N PHE A 49 18.18 0.43 -0.09
CA PHE A 49 17.48 1.44 0.74
C PHE A 49 16.95 2.66 -0.03
N TRP A 50 17.71 3.17 -1.01
CA TRP A 50 17.28 4.31 -1.83
C TRP A 50 16.06 3.97 -2.70
N TYR A 51 15.93 2.71 -3.12
CA TYR A 51 14.80 2.24 -3.92
C TYR A 51 13.54 2.22 -3.06
N LEU A 52 13.63 1.63 -1.85
CA LEU A 52 12.52 1.61 -0.89
C LEU A 52 12.09 3.03 -0.49
N ILE A 53 13.02 3.95 -0.19
CA ILE A 53 12.66 5.37 0.00
C ILE A 53 11.94 5.94 -1.23
N GLY A 54 12.42 5.59 -2.42
CA GLY A 54 11.84 6.01 -3.68
C GLY A 54 10.38 5.56 -3.84
N THR A 55 10.07 4.29 -3.54
CA THR A 55 8.69 3.77 -3.60
C THR A 55 7.78 4.52 -2.64
N TYR A 56 8.21 4.75 -1.40
CA TYR A 56 7.45 5.55 -0.42
C TYR A 56 7.19 6.98 -0.89
N ILE A 57 8.19 7.67 -1.45
CA ILE A 57 8.01 9.03 -1.97
C ILE A 57 7.01 9.04 -3.13
N LEU A 58 7.15 8.08 -4.05
CA LEU A 58 6.30 7.97 -5.24
C LEU A 58 4.84 7.67 -4.88
N GLU A 59 4.60 6.97 -3.78
CA GLU A 59 3.26 6.63 -3.30
C GLU A 59 2.65 7.71 -2.39
N CYS A 60 3.41 8.18 -1.41
CA CYS A 60 2.92 9.12 -0.39
C CYS A 60 2.52 10.47 -0.98
N LEU A 61 3.29 10.99 -1.95
CA LEU A 61 3.04 12.31 -2.52
C LEU A 61 1.68 12.38 -3.27
N PRO A 62 1.32 11.41 -4.13
CA PRO A 62 -0.02 11.30 -4.69
C PRO A 62 -1.14 11.20 -3.66
N PHE A 63 -0.98 10.43 -2.58
CA PHE A 63 -2.02 10.33 -1.55
C PHE A 63 -2.23 11.66 -0.83
N LEU A 64 -1.14 12.36 -0.51
CA LEU A 64 -1.22 13.71 0.05
C LEU A 64 -1.88 14.68 -0.94
N ALA A 65 -1.51 14.65 -2.22
CA ALA A 65 -2.13 15.48 -3.25
C ALA A 65 -3.63 15.19 -3.39
N ALA A 66 -4.02 13.91 -3.41
CA ALA A 66 -5.41 13.49 -3.45
C ALA A 66 -6.19 14.01 -2.24
N ALA A 67 -5.64 13.89 -1.03
CA ALA A 67 -6.24 14.43 0.20
C ALA A 67 -6.46 15.94 0.10
N LEU A 68 -5.45 16.71 -0.31
CA LEU A 68 -5.54 18.17 -0.45
C LEU A 68 -6.61 18.59 -1.47
N LEU A 69 -6.69 17.89 -2.61
CA LEU A 69 -7.72 18.15 -3.63
C LEU A 69 -9.12 17.78 -3.16
N CYS A 70 -9.25 16.70 -2.37
CA CYS A 70 -10.52 16.35 -1.73
C CYS A 70 -10.94 17.42 -0.71
N PHE A 71 -10.03 17.93 0.12
CA PHE A 71 -10.34 19.01 1.06
C PHE A 71 -10.69 20.32 0.36
N ARG A 72 -10.07 20.62 -0.78
CA ARG A 72 -10.50 21.72 -1.65
C ARG A 72 -11.96 21.55 -2.07
N ASN A 73 -12.34 20.34 -2.48
CA ASN A 73 -13.71 20.04 -2.90
C ASN A 73 -14.70 20.11 -1.73
N TRP A 74 -14.32 19.63 -0.54
CA TRP A 74 -15.11 19.75 0.68
C TRP A 74 -15.38 21.20 1.08
N ARG A 75 -14.40 22.09 0.93
CA ARG A 75 -14.54 23.53 1.22
C ARG A 75 -15.37 24.26 0.16
N SER A 76 -15.55 23.67 -1.02
CA SER A 76 -16.33 24.29 -2.09
C SER A 76 -17.84 24.13 -1.87
N PRO A 77 -18.61 25.22 -1.73
CA PRO A 77 -20.06 25.15 -1.63
C PRO A 77 -20.73 24.76 -2.96
N GLN A 78 -19.96 24.68 -4.05
CA GLN A 78 -20.45 24.47 -5.41
C GLN A 78 -20.33 23.01 -5.87
N ILE A 79 -19.79 22.12 -5.03
CA ILE A 79 -19.49 20.75 -5.41
C ILE A 79 -20.76 19.92 -5.57
N ALA A 80 -20.92 19.27 -6.73
CA ALA A 80 -22.19 18.65 -7.11
C ALA A 80 -22.48 17.32 -6.42
N SER A 81 -21.44 16.51 -6.14
CA SER A 81 -21.59 15.28 -5.35
C SER A 81 -21.88 15.52 -3.86
N GLY A 82 -21.66 16.74 -3.36
CA GLY A 82 -21.85 17.11 -1.96
C GLY A 82 -20.54 17.17 -1.18
N ARG A 83 -20.48 18.08 -0.20
CA ARG A 83 -19.25 18.39 0.55
C ARG A 83 -18.79 17.21 1.42
N ASN A 84 -19.73 16.48 2.02
CA ASN A 84 -19.43 15.38 2.93
C ASN A 84 -18.84 14.15 2.21
N VAL A 85 -19.13 13.98 0.92
CA VAL A 85 -18.50 12.95 0.07
C VAL A 85 -16.99 13.15 0.04
N TRP A 86 -16.56 14.37 -0.29
CA TRP A 86 -15.14 14.71 -0.39
C TRP A 86 -14.46 14.86 0.96
N LEU A 87 -15.20 15.16 2.03
CA LEU A 87 -14.67 15.09 3.39
C LEU A 87 -14.30 13.65 3.76
N GLY A 88 -15.21 12.69 3.52
CA GLY A 88 -14.96 11.27 3.80
C GLY A 88 -13.78 10.74 3.01
N ILE A 89 -13.79 10.94 1.69
CA ILE A 89 -12.68 10.51 0.82
C ILE A 89 -11.36 11.22 1.22
N GLY A 90 -11.38 12.54 1.46
CA GLY A 90 -10.19 13.30 1.83
C GLY A 90 -9.57 12.89 3.17
N LEU A 91 -10.41 12.64 4.18
CA LEU A 91 -9.94 12.09 5.45
C LEU A 91 -9.37 10.68 5.27
N GLY A 92 -10.00 9.83 4.47
CA GLY A 92 -9.46 8.51 4.13
C GLY A 92 -8.07 8.61 3.49
N MET A 93 -7.91 9.41 2.44
CA MET A 93 -6.60 9.64 1.80
C MET A 93 -5.54 10.17 2.77
N THR A 94 -5.95 11.02 3.72
CA THR A 94 -5.04 11.55 4.75
C THR A 94 -4.58 10.44 5.70
N LEU A 95 -5.49 9.58 6.14
CA LEU A 95 -5.15 8.45 7.01
C LEU A 95 -4.30 7.42 6.27
N TYR A 96 -4.56 7.17 4.99
CA TYR A 96 -3.72 6.31 4.16
C TYR A 96 -2.30 6.87 4.06
N PHE A 97 -2.15 8.16 3.77
CA PHE A 97 -0.84 8.83 3.77
C PHE A 97 -0.13 8.71 5.13
N VAL A 98 -0.83 8.94 6.24
CA VAL A 98 -0.26 8.79 7.59
C VAL A 98 0.13 7.34 7.87
N ALA A 99 -0.68 6.37 7.43
CA ALA A 99 -0.39 4.96 7.55
C ALA A 99 0.91 4.61 6.81
N ASN A 100 1.09 5.06 5.57
CA ASN A 100 2.34 4.85 4.81
C ASN A 100 3.56 5.44 5.54
N LEU A 101 3.42 6.61 6.18
CA LEU A 101 4.54 7.18 6.94
C LEU A 101 4.88 6.34 8.18
N ILE A 102 3.87 5.82 8.89
CA ILE A 102 4.07 4.96 10.05
C ILE A 102 4.69 3.63 9.62
N PHE A 103 4.14 3.01 8.56
CA PHE A 103 4.64 1.76 8.01
C PHE A 103 6.06 1.92 7.48
N GLY A 104 6.37 3.01 6.78
CA GLY A 104 7.72 3.31 6.33
C GLY A 104 8.73 3.53 7.44
N VAL A 105 8.34 4.04 8.61
CA VAL A 105 9.23 4.03 9.78
C VAL A 105 9.46 2.60 10.27
N TRP A 106 8.42 1.78 10.30
CA TRP A 106 8.51 0.37 10.70
C TRP A 106 9.46 -0.43 9.82
N GLU A 107 9.27 -0.31 8.51
CA GLU A 107 10.06 -1.03 7.51
C GLU A 107 11.47 -0.44 7.38
N LEU A 108 11.61 0.87 7.16
CA LEU A 108 12.89 1.47 6.79
C LEU A 108 13.81 1.76 7.98
N TYR A 109 13.24 2.08 9.15
CA TYR A 109 14.03 2.45 10.32
C TYR A 109 14.22 1.27 11.28
N PHE A 110 13.17 0.49 11.52
CA PHE A 110 13.27 -0.70 12.38
C PHE A 110 13.61 -1.98 11.62
N GLY A 111 13.54 -2.00 10.28
CA GLY A 111 13.84 -3.20 9.49
C GLY A 111 12.84 -4.33 9.74
N LEU A 112 11.62 -3.98 10.16
CA LEU A 112 10.58 -4.94 10.49
C LEU A 112 9.62 -5.10 9.31
N ASP A 113 9.29 -6.34 8.98
CA ASP A 113 8.20 -6.70 8.06
C ASP A 113 7.10 -7.46 8.81
N PRO A 114 6.29 -6.78 9.64
CA PRO A 114 5.30 -7.46 10.45
C PRO A 114 4.03 -7.75 9.64
N ASP A 115 3.43 -8.91 9.87
CA ASP A 115 2.10 -9.24 9.34
C ASP A 115 1.01 -8.21 9.76
N VAL A 116 1.21 -7.53 10.91
CA VAL A 116 0.38 -6.40 11.38
C VAL A 116 1.26 -5.36 12.05
N SER A 117 1.06 -4.11 11.65
CA SER A 117 1.75 -2.94 12.15
C SER A 117 0.77 -1.93 12.81
N PRO A 118 1.27 -0.91 13.50
CA PRO A 118 0.45 0.20 13.96
C PRO A 118 -0.22 0.99 12.81
N ALA A 119 0.31 0.90 11.58
CA ALA A 119 -0.25 1.56 10.42
C ALA A 119 -1.61 0.96 10.00
N ASP A 120 -1.84 -0.33 10.29
CA ASP A 120 -3.07 -1.04 9.91
C ASP A 120 -4.33 -0.43 10.50
N LEU A 121 -4.24 0.14 11.70
CA LEU A 121 -5.35 0.89 12.29
C LEU A 121 -5.76 2.07 11.38
N PHE A 122 -4.78 2.79 10.84
CA PHE A 122 -5.02 3.96 10.00
C PHE A 122 -5.51 3.55 8.61
N TYR A 123 -4.96 2.49 8.02
CA TYR A 123 -5.46 1.93 6.77
C TYR A 123 -6.91 1.47 6.88
N LEU A 124 -7.26 0.69 7.91
CA LEU A 124 -8.64 0.21 8.10
C LEU A 124 -9.64 1.36 8.30
N ILE A 125 -9.27 2.40 9.05
CA ILE A 125 -10.12 3.60 9.18
C ILE A 125 -10.22 4.32 7.83
N SER A 126 -9.13 4.38 7.04
CA SER A 126 -9.16 4.94 5.68
C SER A 126 -10.19 4.24 4.79
N TYR A 127 -10.20 2.91 4.78
CA TYR A 127 -11.20 2.10 4.06
C TYR A 127 -12.63 2.50 4.41
N ILE A 128 -12.93 2.61 5.70
CA ILE A 128 -14.25 2.99 6.19
C ILE A 128 -14.63 4.41 5.72
N LEU A 129 -13.71 5.37 5.79
CA LEU A 129 -13.97 6.76 5.42
C LEU A 129 -14.13 6.96 3.91
N ILE A 130 -13.32 6.26 3.10
CA ILE A 130 -13.45 6.25 1.63
C ILE A 130 -14.80 5.64 1.26
N GLY A 131 -15.11 4.46 1.80
CA GLY A 131 -16.38 3.77 1.57
C GLY A 131 -17.57 4.63 1.97
N TRP A 132 -17.51 5.27 3.15
CA TRP A 132 -18.52 6.22 3.62
C TRP A 132 -18.72 7.38 2.64
N GLY A 133 -17.63 8.02 2.19
CA GLY A 133 -17.69 9.11 1.21
C GLY A 133 -18.35 8.67 -0.10
N MET A 134 -17.98 7.48 -0.59
CA MET A 134 -18.55 6.88 -1.80
C MET A 134 -20.05 6.55 -1.64
N VAL A 135 -20.47 5.98 -0.51
CA VAL A 135 -21.89 5.72 -0.21
C VAL A 135 -22.70 7.02 -0.13
N LEU A 136 -22.15 8.07 0.48
CA LEU A 136 -22.81 9.38 0.54
C LEU A 136 -23.03 9.99 -0.86
N ALA A 137 -22.21 9.66 -1.85
CA ALA A 137 -22.42 10.12 -3.22
C ALA A 137 -23.64 9.48 -3.89
N VAL A 138 -24.04 8.30 -3.40
CA VAL A 138 -25.14 7.49 -3.91
C VAL A 138 -26.45 7.77 -3.18
N LEU A 139 -26.42 7.87 -1.86
CA LEU A 139 -27.60 7.88 -0.99
C LEU A 139 -28.69 8.90 -1.42
N PRO A 140 -28.34 10.14 -1.81
CA PRO A 140 -29.34 11.13 -2.24
C PRO A 140 -29.95 10.85 -3.62
N ARG A 141 -29.35 9.96 -4.43
CA ARG A 141 -29.57 9.92 -5.89
C ARG A 141 -30.50 8.83 -6.38
N ARG A 142 -31.20 8.08 -5.51
CA ARG A 142 -32.17 7.01 -5.87
C ARG A 142 -31.69 6.18 -7.08
N LEU A 143 -30.67 5.34 -6.87
CA LEU A 143 -30.09 4.50 -7.92
C LEU A 143 -31.17 3.76 -8.71
N ASN A 144 -31.36 4.16 -9.97
CA ASN A 144 -32.23 3.47 -10.90
C ASN A 144 -31.38 2.71 -11.93
N LEU A 145 -30.59 1.76 -11.43
CA LEU A 145 -29.77 0.91 -12.28
C LEU A 145 -30.66 -0.05 -13.06
N GLU A 146 -30.40 -0.19 -14.35
CA GLU A 146 -31.07 -1.19 -15.17
C GLU A 146 -30.72 -2.60 -14.68
N LYS A 147 -31.61 -3.59 -14.90
CA LYS A 147 -31.34 -4.99 -14.54
C LYS A 147 -30.00 -5.51 -15.10
N LYS A 148 -29.61 -5.04 -16.30
CA LYS A 148 -28.32 -5.35 -16.92
C LYS A 148 -27.14 -4.77 -16.14
N GLN A 149 -27.27 -3.56 -15.62
CA GLN A 149 -26.23 -2.92 -14.81
C GLN A 149 -26.08 -3.63 -13.46
N TRP A 150 -27.18 -4.01 -12.82
CA TRP A 150 -27.14 -4.85 -11.63
C TRP A 150 -26.46 -6.19 -11.89
N ALA A 151 -26.75 -6.84 -13.02
CA ALA A 151 -26.06 -8.07 -13.41
C ALA A 151 -24.53 -7.87 -13.53
N ILE A 152 -24.08 -6.75 -14.11
CA ILE A 152 -22.65 -6.42 -14.19
C ILE A 152 -22.04 -6.23 -12.80
N VAL A 153 -22.69 -5.46 -11.91
CA VAL A 153 -22.21 -5.29 -10.52
C VAL A 153 -22.12 -6.64 -9.81
N SER A 154 -23.13 -7.49 -9.95
CA SER A 154 -23.14 -8.82 -9.36
C SER A 154 -22.00 -9.70 -9.89
N VAL A 155 -21.73 -9.69 -11.20
CA VAL A 155 -20.62 -10.44 -11.79
C VAL A 155 -19.28 -9.95 -11.25
N ILE A 156 -19.05 -8.63 -11.21
CA ILE A 156 -17.80 -8.07 -10.69
C ILE A 156 -17.64 -8.43 -9.21
N GLY A 157 -18.70 -8.28 -8.40
CA GLY A 157 -18.68 -8.63 -6.98
C GLY A 157 -18.38 -10.11 -6.75
N VAL A 158 -19.02 -11.01 -7.49
CA VAL A 158 -18.75 -12.46 -7.39
C VAL A 158 -17.32 -12.79 -7.79
N LEU A 159 -16.82 -12.24 -8.90
CA LEU A 159 -15.44 -12.47 -9.34
C LEU A 159 -14.43 -11.95 -8.30
N GLY A 160 -14.68 -10.76 -7.73
CA GLY A 160 -13.85 -10.21 -6.66
C GLY A 160 -13.86 -11.07 -5.39
N ILE A 161 -15.02 -11.60 -4.99
CA ILE A 161 -15.14 -12.51 -3.85
C ILE A 161 -14.39 -13.82 -4.12
N VAL A 162 -14.58 -14.41 -5.32
CA VAL A 162 -13.92 -15.67 -5.70
C VAL A 162 -12.42 -15.50 -5.71
N PHE A 163 -11.91 -14.40 -6.28
CA PHE A 163 -10.48 -14.12 -6.29
C PHE A 163 -9.93 -13.90 -4.88
N ALA A 164 -10.61 -13.12 -4.06
CA ALA A 164 -10.19 -12.88 -2.68
C ALA A 164 -10.21 -14.15 -1.82
N PHE A 165 -11.22 -15.00 -1.99
CA PHE A 165 -11.27 -16.31 -1.33
C PHE A 165 -10.14 -17.21 -1.80
N TRP A 166 -9.83 -17.22 -3.10
CA TRP A 166 -8.73 -18.00 -3.65
C TRP A 166 -7.39 -17.57 -3.07
N VAL A 167 -7.11 -16.27 -3.01
CA VAL A 167 -5.90 -15.71 -2.38
C VAL A 167 -5.84 -16.04 -0.88
N TRP A 168 -6.98 -15.96 -0.18
CA TRP A 168 -7.05 -16.31 1.24
C TRP A 168 -6.76 -17.80 1.52
N VAL A 169 -7.20 -18.71 0.64
CA VAL A 169 -6.93 -20.15 0.76
C VAL A 169 -5.48 -20.50 0.39
N LEU A 170 -4.85 -19.72 -0.50
CA LEU A 170 -3.44 -19.89 -0.88
C LEU A 170 -2.48 -19.55 0.27
N ALA A 171 -2.88 -18.68 1.20
CA ALA A 171 -2.08 -18.39 2.38
C ALA A 171 -1.95 -19.67 3.23
N PRO A 172 -0.72 -20.20 3.45
CA PRO A 172 -0.54 -21.38 4.28
C PRO A 172 -1.12 -21.12 5.67
N PRO A 173 -1.80 -22.11 6.30
CA PRO A 173 -2.24 -21.94 7.67
C PRO A 173 -0.99 -21.68 8.51
N VAL A 174 -0.96 -20.52 9.19
CA VAL A 174 0.03 -20.18 10.22
C VAL A 174 0.35 -21.48 10.97
N ALA A 175 1.55 -22.00 10.76
CA ALA A 175 2.00 -23.19 11.46
C ALA A 175 1.82 -22.86 12.94
N ALA A 176 0.91 -23.58 13.61
CA ALA A 176 0.73 -23.45 15.04
C ALA A 176 2.13 -23.60 15.64
N GLU A 177 2.63 -22.55 16.27
CA GLU A 177 3.85 -22.59 17.05
C GLU A 177 3.77 -23.83 17.92
N ALA A 178 4.73 -24.73 17.74
CA ALA A 178 4.90 -25.84 18.63
C ALA A 178 5.15 -25.25 20.03
N ASP A 179 4.26 -25.54 20.97
CA ASP A 179 4.44 -25.25 22.39
C ASP A 179 5.88 -25.55 22.83
N PRO A 180 6.66 -24.58 23.35
CA PRO A 180 7.92 -24.89 23.99
C PRO A 180 7.63 -25.35 25.42
N VAL A 181 7.06 -26.55 25.58
CA VAL A 181 6.96 -27.22 26.88
C VAL A 181 7.63 -28.58 26.79
N ALA A 182 8.96 -28.58 26.88
CA ALA A 182 9.75 -29.63 27.52
C ALA A 182 11.25 -29.24 27.53
N VAL A 183 11.63 -28.26 28.35
CA VAL A 183 13.00 -28.20 28.84
C VAL A 183 13.16 -29.37 29.81
N ALA A 184 13.62 -30.51 29.29
CA ALA A 184 14.08 -31.61 30.12
C ALA A 184 15.40 -31.19 30.79
N LEU A 185 15.29 -30.77 32.05
CA LEU A 185 16.40 -30.58 32.96
C LEU A 185 17.16 -31.91 33.14
N ALA A 186 18.35 -32.03 32.54
CA ALA A 186 19.31 -33.06 32.94
C ALA A 186 20.24 -32.46 34.03
N PRO A 187 20.33 -33.06 35.24
CA PRO A 187 21.22 -32.55 36.28
C PRO A 187 22.69 -32.83 35.94
N SER A 188 23.51 -31.79 36.00
CA SER A 188 24.97 -31.88 36.02
C SER A 188 25.45 -32.34 37.40
N GLU A 189 26.04 -33.53 37.49
CA GLU A 189 26.74 -34.01 38.68
C GLU A 189 28.25 -34.08 38.39
N GLN A 190 29.02 -33.25 39.10
CA GLN A 190 30.48 -33.22 39.09
C GLN A 190 31.05 -34.35 39.94
N ALA A 191 32.09 -35.04 39.45
CA ALA A 191 33.09 -35.65 40.33
C ALA A 191 34.45 -35.82 39.61
N ALA A 192 35.49 -35.30 40.25
CA ALA A 192 36.89 -35.34 39.83
C ALA A 192 37.59 -36.67 40.17
N SER A 193 38.59 -37.08 39.38
CA SER A 193 39.73 -37.90 39.88
C SER A 193 40.97 -37.85 38.97
N THR A 194 42.01 -37.16 39.45
CA THR A 194 43.45 -37.51 39.55
C THR A 194 44.17 -38.42 38.52
N ALA A 195 45.03 -37.80 37.66
CA ALA A 195 46.46 -38.00 37.27
C ALA A 195 47.18 -39.40 37.27
N PRO A 196 48.41 -39.61 36.66
CA PRO A 196 49.19 -38.90 35.59
C PRO A 196 49.91 -39.79 34.51
N LEU A 197 50.28 -39.15 33.37
CA LEU A 197 51.44 -39.23 32.40
C LEU A 197 52.53 -40.36 32.48
N PRO A 198 53.28 -40.73 31.38
CA PRO A 198 54.19 -39.79 30.65
C PRO A 198 54.56 -39.99 29.15
N GLN A 199 54.91 -38.84 28.54
CA GLN A 199 55.97 -38.49 27.55
C GLN A 199 56.34 -39.40 26.35
N ALA A 200 56.38 -38.79 25.15
CA ALA A 200 57.63 -38.58 24.38
C ALA A 200 57.39 -37.62 23.18
N ALA A 201 58.35 -36.71 22.95
CA ALA A 201 58.39 -35.67 21.94
C ALA A 201 59.17 -36.09 20.68
N VAL A 202 58.82 -35.58 19.49
CA VAL A 202 59.77 -35.11 18.43
C VAL A 202 59.06 -34.09 17.52
N ALA A 203 59.81 -33.06 17.12
CA ALA A 203 59.38 -31.89 16.35
C ALA A 203 59.66 -31.98 14.83
N SER A 204 59.01 -31.06 14.08
CA SER A 204 59.53 -30.28 12.94
C SER A 204 59.39 -30.76 11.46
N GLN A 205 58.56 -29.99 10.73
CA GLN A 205 58.77 -29.29 9.43
C GLN A 205 58.45 -29.94 8.05
N THR A 206 57.32 -29.47 7.46
CA THR A 206 57.02 -28.92 6.08
C THR A 206 57.53 -29.58 4.77
N PRO A 207 57.01 -29.22 3.56
CA PRO A 207 55.71 -28.66 3.13
C PRO A 207 55.08 -29.48 1.97
N LEU A 208 53.77 -29.39 1.68
CA LEU A 208 53.26 -29.65 0.33
C LEU A 208 51.90 -28.99 0.05
N VAL A 209 51.90 -28.31 -1.08
CA VAL A 209 50.86 -27.53 -1.74
C VAL A 209 49.62 -28.39 -2.06
N ALA A 210 48.43 -27.88 -1.71
CA ALA A 210 47.22 -28.11 -2.50
C ALA A 210 46.26 -26.94 -2.27
N ALA A 211 45.94 -26.25 -3.37
CA ALA A 211 45.07 -25.09 -3.41
C ALA A 211 43.65 -25.45 -2.97
N SER A 212 43.17 -24.76 -1.95
CA SER A 212 41.76 -24.72 -1.57
C SER A 212 41.11 -23.55 -2.32
N PRO A 213 40.04 -23.74 -3.13
CA PRO A 213 39.22 -22.60 -3.50
C PRO A 213 38.50 -22.17 -2.23
N ALA A 214 38.87 -20.98 -1.75
CA ALA A 214 38.17 -20.28 -0.68
C ALA A 214 36.69 -20.15 -1.05
N VAL A 215 35.88 -21.07 -0.51
CA VAL A 215 34.49 -20.81 -0.19
C VAL A 215 34.56 -19.68 0.82
N LYS A 216 34.38 -18.44 0.34
CA LYS A 216 33.94 -17.36 1.22
C LYS A 216 32.61 -17.84 1.77
N GLU A 217 32.63 -18.25 3.04
CA GLU A 217 31.45 -18.36 3.89
C GLU A 217 30.62 -17.12 3.61
N LYS A 218 29.56 -17.34 2.83
CA LYS A 218 28.53 -16.37 2.61
C LYS A 218 27.89 -16.20 3.98
N THR A 219 28.02 -15.01 4.54
CA THR A 219 27.28 -14.55 5.69
C THR A 219 25.84 -14.99 5.50
N THR A 220 25.49 -16.06 6.19
CA THR A 220 24.12 -16.43 6.48
C THR A 220 23.60 -15.26 7.28
N VAL A 221 22.92 -14.31 6.61
CA VAL A 221 21.90 -13.54 7.30
C VAL A 221 20.70 -14.49 7.41
N THR A 222 20.90 -15.54 8.22
CA THR A 222 19.90 -15.91 9.20
C THR A 222 19.54 -14.60 9.87
N VAL A 223 18.26 -14.33 10.09
CA VAL A 223 17.84 -13.40 11.14
C VAL A 223 18.56 -13.88 12.40
N THR A 224 19.75 -13.36 12.66
CA THR A 224 20.40 -13.54 13.95
C THR A 224 19.50 -12.79 14.89
N ASP A 225 19.16 -13.43 16.01
CA ASP A 225 18.54 -12.81 17.17
C ASP A 225 19.18 -11.44 17.56
N GLU A 226 20.38 -11.12 17.05
CA GLU A 226 21.08 -9.83 17.13
C GLU A 226 20.33 -8.61 16.53
N SER A 227 19.44 -8.77 15.54
CA SER A 227 18.66 -7.63 15.00
C SER A 227 17.50 -7.23 15.92
N LEU A 228 16.87 -8.21 16.57
CA LEU A 228 15.86 -7.98 17.61
C LEU A 228 16.48 -7.47 18.91
N GLU A 229 17.74 -7.84 19.20
CA GLU A 229 18.47 -7.45 20.43
C GLU A 229 18.73 -5.93 20.52
N ASN A 230 18.74 -5.22 19.38
CA ASN A 230 18.97 -3.78 19.30
C ASN A 230 17.69 -2.93 19.12
N LEU A 231 16.52 -3.56 18.98
CA LEU A 231 15.27 -2.82 18.84
C LEU A 231 14.80 -2.26 20.19
N PRO A 232 14.22 -1.05 20.23
CA PRO A 232 13.61 -0.55 21.45
C PRO A 232 12.54 -1.53 21.95
N GLY A 233 12.57 -1.89 23.24
CA GLY A 233 11.67 -2.92 23.77
C GLY A 233 10.17 -2.64 23.61
N TRP A 234 9.79 -1.36 23.46
CA TRP A 234 8.39 -1.00 23.15
C TRP A 234 7.97 -1.38 21.73
N VAL A 235 8.90 -1.41 20.76
CA VAL A 235 8.67 -1.83 19.37
C VAL A 235 8.41 -3.33 19.34
N VAL A 236 9.30 -4.11 19.96
CA VAL A 236 9.17 -5.57 20.07
C VAL A 236 7.89 -5.95 20.82
N GLY A 237 7.60 -5.27 21.95
CA GLY A 237 6.38 -5.53 22.71
C GLY A 237 5.11 -5.20 21.94
N LEU A 238 5.12 -4.16 21.09
CA LEU A 238 3.98 -3.82 20.24
C LEU A 238 3.79 -4.82 19.10
N ASP A 239 4.88 -5.25 18.46
CA ASP A 239 4.86 -6.25 17.40
C ASP A 239 4.28 -7.59 17.89
N GLN A 240 4.78 -8.08 19.03
CA GLN A 240 4.25 -9.28 19.69
C GLN A 240 2.77 -9.15 20.09
N PHE A 241 2.34 -7.94 20.48
CA PHE A 241 0.95 -7.69 20.82
C PHE A 241 0.04 -7.71 19.58
N LEU A 242 0.54 -7.25 18.42
CA LEU A 242 -0.23 -7.14 17.19
C LEU A 242 -0.23 -8.43 16.36
N SER A 243 0.83 -9.23 16.40
CA SER A 243 0.97 -10.47 15.64
C SER A 243 -0.26 -11.42 15.72
N PRO A 244 -0.87 -11.66 16.90
CA PRO A 244 -2.07 -12.50 17.02
C PRO A 244 -3.31 -11.96 16.26
N LEU A 245 -3.31 -10.69 15.88
CA LEU A 245 -4.39 -10.04 15.13
C LEU A 245 -4.24 -10.16 13.60
N SER A 246 -3.12 -10.71 13.11
CA SER A 246 -2.81 -10.87 11.67
C SER A 246 -3.97 -11.45 10.88
N ARG A 247 -4.56 -12.55 11.37
CA ARG A 247 -5.66 -13.20 10.67
C ARG A 247 -6.90 -12.31 10.56
N GLN A 248 -7.25 -11.60 11.63
CA GLN A 248 -8.43 -10.74 11.72
C GLN A 248 -8.25 -9.48 10.86
N VAL A 249 -7.08 -8.86 10.92
CA VAL A 249 -6.73 -7.68 10.13
C VAL A 249 -6.69 -8.03 8.65
N ASN A 250 -6.03 -9.13 8.27
CA ASN A 250 -5.99 -9.61 6.89
C ASN A 250 -7.38 -9.90 6.31
N PHE A 251 -8.25 -10.53 7.11
CA PHE A 251 -9.65 -10.74 6.76
C PHE A 251 -10.41 -9.41 6.59
N ALA A 252 -10.20 -8.45 7.49
CA ALA A 252 -10.84 -7.14 7.41
C ALA A 252 -10.47 -6.41 6.12
N TYR A 253 -9.20 -6.43 5.72
CA TYR A 253 -8.76 -5.88 4.43
C TYR A 253 -9.47 -6.52 3.25
N ILE A 254 -9.44 -7.87 3.15
CA ILE A 254 -10.14 -8.60 2.08
C ILE A 254 -11.62 -8.21 2.02
N PHE A 255 -12.27 -8.14 3.17
CA PHE A 255 -13.67 -7.76 3.25
C PHE A 255 -13.91 -6.33 2.76
N PHE A 256 -13.13 -5.36 3.24
CA PHE A 256 -13.28 -3.96 2.85
C PHE A 256 -12.95 -3.72 1.38
N ASP A 257 -11.94 -4.40 0.84
CA ASP A 257 -11.57 -4.40 -0.57
C ASP A 257 -12.73 -4.80 -1.46
N VAL A 258 -13.37 -5.94 -1.17
CA VAL A 258 -14.52 -6.44 -1.92
C VAL A 258 -15.70 -5.47 -1.80
N VAL A 259 -15.97 -4.95 -0.59
CA VAL A 259 -17.05 -3.97 -0.37
C VAL A 259 -16.80 -2.71 -1.18
N LEU A 260 -15.59 -2.15 -1.16
CA LEU A 260 -15.21 -0.99 -1.95
C LEU A 260 -15.31 -1.26 -3.44
N LEU A 261 -14.87 -2.43 -3.91
CA LEU A 261 -14.98 -2.85 -5.31
C LEU A 261 -16.44 -2.85 -5.80
N ILE A 262 -17.36 -3.37 -4.99
CA ILE A 262 -18.81 -3.39 -5.30
C ILE A 262 -19.37 -1.97 -5.33
N ILE A 263 -19.02 -1.14 -4.34
CA ILE A 263 -19.46 0.27 -4.27
C ILE A 263 -18.93 1.05 -5.49
N ALA A 264 -17.65 0.89 -5.83
CA ALA A 264 -17.01 1.52 -6.98
C ALA A 264 -17.66 1.11 -8.30
N SER A 265 -17.94 -0.18 -8.48
CA SER A 265 -18.63 -0.71 -9.66
C SER A 265 -20.06 -0.17 -9.79
N THR A 266 -20.77 -0.07 -8.67
CA THR A 266 -22.12 0.50 -8.61
C THR A 266 -22.09 1.98 -9.01
N LEU A 267 -21.17 2.75 -8.46
CA LEU A 267 -20.96 4.17 -8.77
C LEU A 267 -20.57 4.41 -10.22
N LEU A 268 -19.69 3.57 -10.76
CA LEU A 268 -19.24 3.64 -12.14
C LEU A 268 -20.41 3.52 -13.11
N LEU A 269 -21.31 2.56 -12.88
CA LEU A 269 -22.50 2.35 -13.71
C LEU A 269 -23.57 3.41 -13.46
N ALA A 270 -23.75 3.85 -12.21
CA ALA A 270 -24.70 4.90 -11.85
C ALA A 270 -24.36 6.25 -12.53
N PHE A 271 -23.07 6.55 -12.71
CA PHE A 271 -22.61 7.78 -13.33
C PHE A 271 -22.16 7.64 -14.78
N TRP A 272 -22.30 6.46 -15.40
CA TRP A 272 -21.70 6.14 -16.71
C TRP A 272 -21.98 7.16 -17.83
N GLY A 273 -23.20 7.72 -17.88
CA GLY A 273 -23.63 8.69 -18.90
C GLY A 273 -23.82 10.13 -18.39
N GLY A 274 -23.49 10.41 -17.12
CA GLY A 274 -23.72 11.71 -16.51
C GLY A 274 -22.63 12.75 -16.79
N ARG A 275 -22.90 14.03 -16.49
CA ARG A 275 -21.89 15.11 -16.61
C ARG A 275 -20.64 14.87 -15.74
N PHE A 276 -20.83 14.12 -14.64
CA PHE A 276 -19.78 13.77 -13.69
C PHE A 276 -19.15 12.39 -13.98
N ALA A 277 -19.50 11.74 -15.10
CA ALA A 277 -19.04 10.41 -15.47
C ALA A 277 -17.52 10.29 -15.41
N GLN A 278 -16.79 11.29 -15.92
CA GLN A 278 -15.34 11.24 -15.98
C GLN A 278 -14.69 11.22 -14.59
N SER A 279 -15.15 12.07 -13.65
CA SER A 279 -14.63 12.06 -12.28
C SER A 279 -14.85 10.70 -11.62
N TRP A 280 -16.08 10.18 -11.67
CA TRP A 280 -16.43 8.92 -11.04
C TRP A 280 -15.82 7.69 -11.72
N ARG A 281 -15.50 7.76 -13.02
CA ARG A 281 -14.68 6.75 -13.71
C ARG A 281 -13.26 6.70 -13.14
N MET A 282 -12.66 7.84 -12.84
CA MET A 282 -11.33 7.89 -12.21
C MET A 282 -11.38 7.37 -10.77
N ILE A 283 -12.39 7.77 -9.99
CA ILE A 283 -12.58 7.24 -8.62
C ILE A 283 -12.78 5.71 -8.64
N ALA A 284 -13.59 5.19 -9.56
CA ALA A 284 -13.76 3.75 -9.69
C ALA A 284 -12.43 3.08 -10.09
N ALA A 285 -11.76 3.56 -11.14
CA ALA A 285 -10.47 3.03 -11.56
C ALA A 285 -9.41 3.07 -10.43
N ALA A 286 -9.47 4.09 -9.57
CA ALA A 286 -8.62 4.18 -8.39
C ALA A 286 -8.89 3.03 -7.42
N THR A 287 -10.17 2.80 -7.07
CA THR A 287 -10.56 1.69 -6.19
C THR A 287 -10.25 0.32 -6.78
N PHE A 288 -10.39 0.14 -8.10
CA PHE A 288 -9.95 -1.09 -8.78
C PHE A 288 -8.43 -1.26 -8.70
N SER A 289 -7.66 -0.17 -8.84
CA SER A 289 -6.21 -0.22 -8.69
C SER A 289 -5.81 -0.62 -7.27
N LEU A 290 -6.47 -0.03 -6.26
CA LEU A 290 -6.26 -0.39 -4.85
C LEU A 290 -6.53 -1.88 -4.60
N TYR A 291 -7.68 -2.39 -5.07
CA TYR A 291 -8.02 -3.81 -4.98
C TYR A 291 -6.96 -4.72 -5.63
N ILE A 292 -6.44 -4.33 -6.80
CA ILE A 292 -5.39 -5.09 -7.49
C ILE A 292 -4.09 -5.08 -6.68
N ALA A 293 -3.73 -3.93 -6.09
CA ALA A 293 -2.56 -3.79 -5.25
C ALA A 293 -2.65 -4.71 -4.02
N ASP A 294 -3.75 -4.64 -3.27
CA ASP A 294 -3.95 -5.40 -2.04
C ASP A 294 -4.05 -6.91 -2.27
N MET A 295 -4.81 -7.35 -3.28
CA MET A 295 -4.87 -8.78 -3.60
C MET A 295 -3.57 -9.28 -4.24
N GLY A 296 -2.90 -8.41 -5.00
CA GLY A 296 -1.61 -8.68 -5.61
C GLY A 296 -0.52 -8.91 -4.56
N PHE A 297 -0.43 -8.02 -3.58
CA PHE A 297 0.45 -8.13 -2.42
C PHE A 297 0.24 -9.46 -1.71
N LYS A 298 -1.00 -9.78 -1.33
CA LYS A 298 -1.34 -11.03 -0.63
C LYS A 298 -1.01 -12.28 -1.44
N TYR A 299 -1.21 -12.21 -2.75
CA TYR A 299 -0.86 -13.30 -3.64
C TYR A 299 0.66 -13.52 -3.72
N VAL A 300 1.45 -12.44 -3.82
CA VAL A 300 2.91 -12.52 -3.86
C VAL A 300 3.46 -13.00 -2.51
N ASP A 301 2.95 -12.49 -1.39
CA ASP A 301 3.31 -12.94 -0.04
C ASP A 301 3.01 -14.44 0.15
N ALA A 302 1.80 -14.89 -0.21
CA ALA A 302 1.45 -16.31 -0.14
C ALA A 302 2.37 -17.19 -1.01
N LEU A 303 2.77 -16.71 -2.19
CA LEU A 303 3.69 -17.41 -3.09
C LEU A 303 5.12 -17.44 -2.54
N ALA A 304 5.60 -16.35 -1.94
CA ALA A 304 6.90 -16.27 -1.29
C ALA A 304 6.97 -17.25 -0.12
N LYS A 305 5.97 -17.22 0.77
CA LYS A 305 5.82 -18.17 1.89
C LYS A 305 5.79 -19.63 1.40
N ALA A 306 5.07 -19.93 0.33
CA ALA A 306 5.04 -21.27 -0.27
C ALA A 306 6.41 -21.73 -0.84
N ARG A 307 7.30 -20.79 -1.16
CA ARG A 307 8.67 -21.04 -1.66
C ARG A 307 9.74 -20.97 -0.57
N ALA A 308 9.35 -20.80 0.69
CA ALA A 308 10.26 -20.52 1.81
C ALA A 308 11.16 -19.29 1.53
N GLN A 309 10.58 -18.27 0.90
CA GLN A 309 11.19 -16.96 0.69
C GLN A 309 10.42 -15.93 1.52
N GLU A 310 11.11 -14.90 2.00
CA GLU A 310 10.48 -13.74 2.61
C GLU A 310 9.90 -12.83 1.52
N TYR A 311 8.83 -12.12 1.86
CA TYR A 311 8.27 -11.12 0.97
C TYR A 311 9.19 -9.90 0.94
N GLU A 312 9.48 -9.38 -0.25
CA GLU A 312 10.18 -8.10 -0.40
C GLU A 312 9.20 -7.02 -0.85
N SER A 313 9.11 -5.96 -0.05
CA SER A 313 8.39 -4.73 -0.35
C SER A 313 9.02 -3.97 -1.53
N GLY A 314 8.23 -3.14 -2.22
CA GLY A 314 8.65 -2.46 -3.43
C GLY A 314 8.53 -3.32 -4.68
N GLY A 315 7.67 -4.35 -4.64
CA GLY A 315 7.38 -5.19 -5.80
C GLY A 315 6.71 -4.41 -6.93
N LEU A 316 6.72 -4.97 -8.14
CA LEU A 316 6.10 -4.33 -9.31
C LEU A 316 4.59 -4.05 -9.10
N LEU A 317 3.90 -4.82 -8.26
CA LEU A 317 2.47 -4.63 -8.00
C LEU A 317 2.18 -3.38 -7.16
N ASP A 318 3.15 -2.85 -6.41
CA ASP A 318 2.98 -1.68 -5.56
C ASP A 318 2.71 -0.41 -6.39
N ILE A 319 3.05 -0.43 -7.69
CA ILE A 319 2.67 0.63 -8.63
C ILE A 319 1.16 0.90 -8.64
N PHE A 320 0.33 -0.11 -8.34
CA PHE A 320 -1.11 0.05 -8.32
C PHE A 320 -1.60 0.89 -7.13
N PHE A 321 -0.87 0.95 -6.01
CA PHE A 321 -1.12 1.92 -4.94
C PHE A 321 -0.91 3.35 -5.44
N VAL A 322 0.19 3.58 -6.17
CA VAL A 322 0.48 4.88 -6.80
C VAL A 322 -0.61 5.26 -7.80
N PHE A 323 -1.01 4.33 -8.67
CA PHE A 323 -2.09 4.56 -9.64
C PHE A 323 -3.41 4.89 -8.95
N SER A 324 -3.75 4.19 -7.87
CA SER A 324 -4.93 4.49 -7.05
C SER A 324 -4.91 5.94 -6.58
N ALA A 325 -3.85 6.35 -5.90
CA ALA A 325 -3.71 7.70 -5.36
C ALA A 325 -3.78 8.80 -6.45
N VAL A 326 -3.08 8.59 -7.57
CA VAL A 326 -3.12 9.50 -8.72
C VAL A 326 -4.54 9.60 -9.30
N LEU A 327 -5.23 8.49 -9.47
CA LEU A 327 -6.59 8.46 -10.02
C LEU A 327 -7.60 9.12 -9.07
N PHE A 328 -7.44 8.98 -7.75
CA PHE A 328 -8.21 9.74 -6.77
C PHE A 328 -7.99 11.25 -6.90
N ALA A 329 -6.72 11.69 -7.02
CA ALA A 329 -6.38 13.09 -7.23
C ALA A 329 -7.00 13.66 -8.52
N ILE A 330 -6.90 12.92 -9.63
CA ILE A 330 -7.51 13.28 -10.91
C ILE A 330 -9.04 13.33 -10.78
N GLY A 331 -9.66 12.33 -10.15
CA GLY A 331 -11.10 12.29 -9.91
C GLY A 331 -11.58 13.53 -9.14
N ALA A 332 -10.89 13.90 -8.06
CA ALA A 332 -11.18 15.12 -7.30
C ALA A 332 -11.00 16.39 -8.15
N ALA A 333 -9.96 16.45 -8.98
CA ALA A 333 -9.73 17.59 -9.86
C ALA A 333 -10.85 17.79 -10.89
N LEU A 334 -11.26 16.70 -11.54
CA LEU A 334 -12.31 16.72 -12.57
C LEU A 334 -13.67 17.10 -11.99
N GLU A 335 -14.05 16.59 -10.81
CA GLU A 335 -15.33 16.97 -10.18
C GLU A 335 -15.38 18.49 -9.93
N TYR A 336 -14.29 19.07 -9.44
CA TYR A 336 -14.21 20.49 -9.14
C TYR A 336 -14.35 21.34 -10.40
N ASP A 337 -13.64 20.97 -11.47
CA ASP A 337 -13.70 21.66 -12.75
C ASP A 337 -15.10 21.60 -13.35
N VAL A 338 -15.73 20.43 -13.34
CA VAL A 338 -17.10 20.26 -13.82
C VAL A 338 -18.09 21.05 -12.95
N SER A 339 -17.93 21.03 -11.63
CA SER A 339 -18.82 21.72 -10.68
C SER A 339 -18.73 23.24 -10.79
N SER A 340 -17.53 23.79 -10.97
CA SER A 340 -17.29 25.23 -11.09
C SER A 340 -17.71 25.81 -12.46
N ARG A 341 -17.55 25.06 -13.55
CA ARG A 341 -17.98 25.49 -14.90
C ARG A 341 -19.50 25.51 -15.06
N SER A 342 -20.21 24.66 -14.30
CA SER A 342 -21.68 24.53 -14.30
C SER A 342 -22.47 25.83 -14.30
N ARG A 343 -22.01 26.81 -13.50
CA ARG A 343 -22.71 28.08 -13.28
C ARG A 343 -22.15 29.24 -14.09
N ARG A 344 -21.10 29.03 -14.90
CA ARG A 344 -20.47 30.09 -15.71
C ARG A 344 -21.10 30.28 -17.11
N SER A 345 -22.19 29.60 -17.45
CA SER A 345 -22.94 29.81 -18.71
C SER A 345 -23.92 31.00 -18.59
N PRO A 346 -24.19 31.77 -19.67
CA PRO A 346 -23.69 33.13 -19.79
C PRO A 346 -24.80 34.17 -19.62
N ARG A 347 -24.54 35.16 -18.76
CA ARG A 347 -25.24 36.45 -18.77
C ARG A 347 -24.73 37.28 -19.95
N ARG A 348 -25.19 36.96 -21.16
CA ARG A 348 -25.14 37.84 -22.33
C ARG A 348 -26.37 37.58 -23.19
N ARG A 349 -27.38 38.45 -23.05
CA ARG A 349 -28.20 38.84 -24.19
C ARG A 349 -27.98 40.34 -24.40
N PRO A 350 -27.79 40.78 -25.65
CA PRO A 350 -27.58 42.19 -26.01
C PRO A 350 -28.77 43.06 -25.64
#